data_AF-A0A9D5ZLF8-F1
#
_entry.id   AF-A0A9D5ZLF8-F1
#
_cell.length_a   1.000
_cell.length_b   1.000
_cell.length_c   1.000
_cell.angle_alpha   90.00
_cell.angle_beta   90.00
_cell.angle_gamma   90.00
#
_symmetry.space_group_name_H-M   'P 1'
#
loop_
_entity.id
_entity.type
_entity.pdbx_description
1 polymer ?
#
loop_
_entity_poly.entity_id
_entity_poly.type
_entity_poly.pdbx_seq_one_letter_code
_entity_poly.pdbx_strand_id
1 'polypeptide(L)'
;ILPLLNKKRRLNLHFSLEGSEELTIYHLKMCKQISRIHNLFAEIDAEKIGRVIQKMNNYISLEDNYRRKHIERLREKVKESIDTHEIHMELMDYLKQINVYTGNIAKVMSIYTREDDSDLTSQILPER
;
A
#
# COMPACT_ATOMS: atom_id res chain seq x y z
N ILE A 1 -9.61 -10.02 7.31
CA ILE A 1 -9.37 -10.83 6.08
C ILE A 1 -9.89 -12.27 6.17
N LEU A 2 -9.27 -13.17 6.94
CA LEU A 2 -9.56 -14.63 6.88
C LEU A 2 -11.05 -14.98 7.07
N PRO A 3 -11.76 -14.43 8.08
CA PRO A 3 -13.19 -14.71 8.26
C PRO A 3 -14.07 -14.27 7.08
N LEU A 4 -13.76 -13.10 6.51
CA LEU A 4 -14.53 -12.51 5.43
C LEU A 4 -14.23 -13.16 4.08
N LEU A 5 -12.97 -13.54 3.83
CA LEU A 5 -12.59 -14.32 2.66
C LEU A 5 -13.29 -15.69 2.64
N ASN A 6 -13.38 -16.34 3.80
CA ASN A 6 -14.13 -17.58 3.98
C ASN A 6 -15.63 -17.38 3.73
N LYS A 7 -16.22 -16.26 4.19
CA LYS A 7 -17.61 -15.89 3.91
C LYS A 7 -17.85 -15.70 2.40
N LYS A 8 -16.98 -14.97 1.68
CA LYS A 8 -17.06 -14.79 0.21
C LYS A 8 -16.99 -16.12 -0.53
N ARG A 9 -16.04 -17.00 -0.15
CA ARG A 9 -15.88 -18.32 -0.78
C ARG A 9 -17.11 -19.21 -0.54
N ARG A 10 -17.64 -19.21 0.68
CA ARG A 10 -18.85 -19.98 1.03
C ARG A 10 -20.10 -19.50 0.29
N LEU A 11 -20.21 -18.19 0.05
CA LEU A 11 -21.35 -17.57 -0.63
C LEU A 11 -21.17 -17.43 -2.15
N ASN A 12 -20.06 -17.95 -2.70
CA ASN A 12 -19.68 -17.84 -4.11
C ASN A 12 -19.83 -16.41 -4.70
N LEU A 13 -19.43 -15.41 -3.90
CA LEU A 13 -19.54 -14.00 -4.31
C LEU A 13 -18.33 -13.58 -5.14
N HIS A 14 -18.59 -12.78 -6.17
CA HIS A 14 -17.58 -12.20 -7.05
C HIS A 14 -17.58 -10.67 -6.90
N PHE A 15 -16.39 -10.06 -6.99
CA PHE A 15 -16.31 -8.60 -7.15
C PHE A 15 -16.87 -8.22 -8.52
N SER A 16 -17.27 -6.96 -8.70
CA SER A 16 -17.50 -6.45 -10.05
C SER A 16 -16.22 -6.57 -10.88
N LEU A 17 -16.35 -6.55 -12.21
CA LEU A 17 -15.21 -6.64 -13.12
C LEU A 17 -14.18 -5.55 -12.81
N GLU A 18 -14.65 -4.31 -12.68
CA GLU A 18 -13.83 -3.14 -12.34
C GLU A 18 -13.22 -3.30 -10.95
N GLY A 19 -14.00 -3.72 -9.95
CA GLY A 19 -13.50 -3.91 -8.59
C GLY A 19 -12.41 -4.97 -8.51
N SER A 20 -12.52 -6.04 -9.31
CA SER A 20 -11.49 -7.08 -9.42
C SER A 20 -10.22 -6.56 -10.09
N GLU A 21 -10.37 -5.78 -11.17
CA GLU A 21 -9.25 -5.17 -11.88
C GLU A 21 -8.50 -4.18 -10.98
N GLU A 22 -9.22 -3.28 -10.30
CA GLU A 22 -8.68 -2.28 -9.38
C GLU A 22 -7.84 -2.94 -8.27
N LEU A 23 -8.40 -3.95 -7.59
CA LEU A 23 -7.70 -4.70 -6.53
C LEU A 23 -6.45 -5.41 -7.08
N THR A 24 -6.54 -6.02 -8.26
CA THR A 24 -5.41 -6.74 -8.88
C THR A 24 -4.28 -5.77 -9.25
N ILE A 25 -4.63 -4.65 -9.89
CA ILE A 25 -3.67 -3.61 -10.26
C ILE A 25 -3.00 -3.03 -9.01
N TYR A 26 -3.77 -2.76 -7.95
CA TYR A 26 -3.23 -2.21 -6.72
C TYR A 26 -2.32 -3.21 -6.00
N HIS A 27 -2.71 -4.48 -5.93
CA HIS A 27 -1.87 -5.56 -5.41
C HIS A 27 -0.52 -5.65 -6.15
N LEU A 28 -0.52 -5.65 -7.49
CA LEU A 28 0.72 -5.69 -8.28
C LEU A 28 1.62 -4.47 -8.00
N LYS A 29 1.04 -3.30 -7.74
CA LYS A 29 1.79 -2.09 -7.34
C LYS A 29 2.41 -2.26 -5.95
N MET A 30 1.72 -2.92 -5.01
CA MET A 30 2.26 -3.23 -3.69
C MET A 30 3.42 -4.21 -3.75
N CYS A 31 3.32 -5.27 -4.55
CA CYS A 31 4.44 -6.19 -4.80
C CYS A 31 5.67 -5.44 -5.36
N LYS A 32 5.45 -4.47 -6.26
CA LYS A 32 6.52 -3.60 -6.77
C LYS A 32 7.10 -2.68 -5.70
N GLN A 33 6.29 -2.14 -4.78
CA GLN A 33 6.79 -1.34 -3.66
C GLN A 33 7.67 -2.15 -2.71
N ILE A 34 7.22 -3.36 -2.34
CA ILE A 34 7.99 -4.29 -1.51
C ILE A 34 9.33 -4.61 -2.18
N SER A 35 9.31 -4.88 -3.49
CA SER A 35 10.54 -5.15 -4.26
C SER A 35 11.51 -3.97 -4.28
N ARG A 36 11.00 -2.73 -4.36
CA ARG A 36 11.86 -1.52 -4.30
C ARG A 36 12.51 -1.36 -2.94
N ILE A 37 11.77 -1.61 -1.86
CA ILE A 37 12.31 -1.57 -0.50
C ILE A 37 13.36 -2.65 -0.30
N HIS A 38 13.10 -3.88 -0.77
CA HIS A 38 14.11 -4.95 -0.74
C HIS A 38 15.42 -4.51 -1.42
N ASN A 39 15.33 -3.92 -2.62
CA ASN A 39 16.53 -3.45 -3.33
C ASN A 39 17.21 -2.28 -2.64
N LEU A 40 16.45 -1.43 -1.93
CA LEU A 40 16.99 -0.32 -1.17
C LEU A 40 17.76 -0.77 0.08
N PHE A 41 17.35 -1.87 0.70
CA PHE A 41 18.12 -2.49 1.79
C PHE A 41 19.47 -3.06 1.31
N ALA A 42 19.57 -3.50 0.05
CA ALA A 42 20.82 -4.02 -0.50
C ALA A 42 21.81 -2.89 -0.85
N GLU A 43 21.30 -1.76 -1.33
CA GLU A 43 22.11 -0.60 -1.72
C GLU A 43 21.28 0.68 -1.52
N ILE A 44 21.67 1.46 -0.50
CA ILE A 44 21.01 2.71 -0.17
C ILE A 44 21.44 3.77 -1.18
N ASP A 45 20.45 4.35 -1.87
CA ASP A 45 20.63 5.33 -2.93
C ASP A 45 19.53 6.40 -2.81
N ALA A 46 19.92 7.66 -2.77
CA ALA A 46 19.01 8.79 -2.57
C ALA A 46 17.94 8.92 -3.67
N GLU A 47 18.27 8.59 -4.92
CA GLU A 47 17.32 8.57 -6.02
C GLU A 47 16.30 7.44 -5.85
N LYS A 48 16.77 6.24 -5.46
CA LYS A 48 15.90 5.09 -5.17
C LYS A 48 14.95 5.38 -4.00
N ILE A 49 15.45 6.02 -2.93
CA ILE A 49 14.63 6.49 -1.79
C ILE A 49 13.55 7.45 -2.28
N GLY A 50 13.94 8.50 -3.01
CA GLY A 50 13.02 9.50 -3.54
C GLY A 50 11.95 8.87 -4.43
N ARG A 51 12.33 7.88 -5.24
CA ARG A 51 11.41 7.12 -6.10
C ARG A 51 10.39 6.32 -5.29
N VAL A 52 10.78 5.67 -4.19
CA VAL A 52 9.84 4.94 -3.32
C VAL A 52 8.82 5.89 -2.69
N ILE A 53 9.27 7.03 -2.18
CA ILE A 53 8.39 8.05 -1.55
C ILE A 53 7.44 8.65 -2.58
N GLN A 54 7.93 8.99 -3.78
CA GLN A 54 7.09 9.48 -4.86
C GLN A 54 6.02 8.46 -5.25
N LYS A 55 6.38 7.18 -5.40
CA LYS A 55 5.42 6.12 -5.72
C LYS A 55 4.41 5.91 -4.61
N MET A 56 4.80 6.02 -3.33
CA MET A 56 3.86 5.98 -2.22
C MET A 56 2.74 7.01 -2.40
N ASN A 57 3.08 8.28 -2.65
CA ASN A 57 2.08 9.34 -2.85
C ASN A 57 1.18 9.06 -4.05
N ASN A 58 1.75 8.67 -5.19
CA ASN A 58 0.97 8.33 -6.39
C ASN A 58 -0.02 7.19 -6.12
N TYR A 59 0.37 6.21 -5.31
CA TYR A 59 -0.46 5.06 -4.96
C TYR A 59 -1.49 5.36 -3.87
N ILE A 60 -1.30 6.38 -3.04
CA ILE A 60 -2.37 6.93 -2.19
C ILE A 60 -3.44 7.58 -3.07
N SER A 61 -3.04 8.45 -4.00
CA SER A 61 -4.00 9.12 -4.90
C SER A 61 -4.78 8.14 -5.79
N LEU A 62 -4.11 7.07 -6.26
CA LEU A 62 -4.75 6.00 -7.02
C LEU A 62 -5.80 5.25 -6.19
N GLU A 63 -5.45 4.93 -4.95
CA GLU A 63 -6.33 4.22 -4.02
C GLU A 63 -7.57 5.06 -3.68
N ASP A 64 -7.40 6.37 -3.46
CA ASP A 64 -8.52 7.28 -3.25
C ASP A 64 -9.44 7.35 -4.49
N ASN A 65 -8.90 7.23 -5.71
CA ASN A 65 -9.70 7.13 -6.93
C ASN A 65 -10.52 5.84 -6.97
N TYR A 66 -9.92 4.69 -6.64
CA TYR A 66 -10.63 3.40 -6.59
C TYR A 66 -11.74 3.39 -5.54
N ARG A 67 -11.49 3.95 -4.35
CA ARG A 67 -12.57 4.10 -3.34
C ARG A 67 -13.73 4.94 -3.86
N ARG A 68 -13.47 6.07 -4.55
CA ARG A 68 -14.54 6.89 -5.13
C ARG A 68 -15.37 6.11 -6.16
N LYS A 69 -14.71 5.40 -7.07
CA LYS A 69 -15.39 4.54 -8.07
C LYS A 69 -16.21 3.43 -7.42
N HIS A 70 -15.68 2.81 -6.36
CA HIS A 70 -16.44 1.80 -5.61
C HIS A 70 -17.69 2.40 -4.96
N ILE A 71 -17.60 3.59 -4.35
CA ILE A 71 -18.75 4.30 -3.77
C ILE A 71 -19.78 4.66 -4.86
N GLU A 72 -19.35 5.06 -6.04
CA GLU A 72 -20.24 5.30 -7.20
C GLU A 72 -21.02 4.03 -7.55
N ARG A 73 -20.34 2.87 -7.66
CA ARG A 73 -21.01 1.57 -7.90
C ARG A 73 -22.02 1.21 -6.81
N LEU A 74 -21.76 1.55 -5.54
CA LEU A 74 -22.73 1.36 -4.45
C LEU A 74 -23.97 2.25 -4.63
N ARG A 75 -23.78 3.51 -5.05
CA ARG A 75 -24.90 4.44 -5.33
C ARG A 75 -25.76 3.96 -6.50
N GLU A 76 -25.11 3.40 -7.52
CA GLU A 76 -25.76 2.79 -8.69
C GLU A 76 -26.38 1.41 -8.40
N LYS A 77 -26.26 0.92 -7.16
CA LYS A 77 -26.77 -0.37 -6.70
C LYS A 77 -26.23 -1.57 -7.49
N VAL A 78 -24.97 -1.50 -7.92
CA VAL A 78 -24.28 -2.64 -8.54
C VAL A 78 -24.21 -3.78 -7.52
N LYS A 79 -24.92 -4.88 -7.81
CA LYS A 79 -25.14 -5.98 -6.87
C LYS A 79 -23.84 -6.56 -6.34
N GLU A 80 -22.88 -6.85 -7.22
CA GLU A 80 -21.58 -7.41 -6.87
C GLU A 80 -20.80 -6.49 -5.93
N SER A 81 -20.89 -5.16 -6.14
CA SER A 81 -20.22 -4.18 -5.29
C SER A 81 -20.85 -4.10 -3.90
N ILE A 82 -22.19 -4.20 -3.81
CA ILE A 82 -22.90 -4.27 -2.52
C ILE A 82 -22.54 -5.56 -1.77
N ASP A 83 -22.68 -6.70 -2.45
CA ASP A 83 -22.50 -8.03 -1.85
C ASP A 83 -21.05 -8.23 -1.33
N THR A 84 -20.09 -7.52 -1.92
CA THR A 84 -18.66 -7.63 -1.58
C THR A 84 -18.05 -6.40 -0.93
N HIS A 85 -18.84 -5.37 -0.61
CA HIS A 85 -18.36 -4.07 -0.12
C HIS A 85 -17.35 -4.18 1.02
N GLU A 86 -17.74 -4.86 2.11
CA GLU A 86 -16.91 -5.01 3.31
C GLU A 86 -15.52 -5.58 2.96
N ILE A 87 -15.48 -6.60 2.10
CA ILE A 87 -14.25 -7.31 1.72
C ILE A 87 -13.41 -6.46 0.78
N HIS A 88 -14.05 -5.79 -0.18
CA HIS A 88 -13.35 -4.92 -1.12
C HIS A 88 -12.63 -3.79 -0.38
N MET A 89 -13.31 -3.14 0.56
CA MET A 89 -12.75 -2.05 1.35
C MET A 89 -11.66 -2.54 2.30
N GLU A 90 -11.86 -3.67 2.99
CA GLU A 90 -10.85 -4.24 3.88
C GLU A 90 -9.55 -4.57 3.09
N LEU A 91 -9.67 -5.20 1.91
CA LEU A 91 -8.52 -5.47 1.04
C LEU A 91 -7.82 -4.18 0.59
N MET A 92 -8.58 -3.15 0.23
CA MET A 92 -8.03 -1.86 -0.16
C MET A 92 -7.25 -1.21 0.98
N ASP A 93 -7.77 -1.29 2.21
CA ASP A 93 -7.12 -0.78 3.42
C ASP A 93 -5.79 -1.48 3.69
N TYR A 94 -5.73 -2.81 3.56
CA TYR A 94 -4.47 -3.54 3.74
C TYR A 94 -3.44 -3.21 2.67
N LEU A 95 -3.85 -3.10 1.42
CA LEU A 95 -2.96 -2.70 0.34
C LEU A 95 -2.44 -1.27 0.56
N LYS A 96 -3.30 -0.35 1.01
CA LYS A 96 -2.90 1.02 1.36
C LYS A 96 -1.88 1.02 2.52
N GLN A 97 -2.11 0.20 3.55
CA GLN A 97 -1.19 0.07 4.68
C GLN A 97 0.19 -0.41 4.22
N ILE A 98 0.27 -1.42 3.35
CA ILE A 98 1.54 -1.86 2.75
C ILE A 98 2.23 -0.70 2.03
N ASN A 99 1.50 0.08 1.22
CA ASN A 99 2.03 1.25 0.54
C ASN A 99 2.65 2.26 1.52
N VAL A 100 1.89 2.63 2.56
CA VAL A 100 2.31 3.60 3.58
C VAL A 100 3.52 3.10 4.36
N TYR A 101 3.53 1.83 4.78
CA TYR A 101 4.68 1.24 5.47
C TYR A 101 5.93 1.25 4.61
N THR A 102 5.83 0.85 3.33
CA THR A 102 7.00 0.90 2.43
C THR A 102 7.54 2.33 2.27
N GLY A 103 6.67 3.33 2.11
CA GLY A 103 7.13 4.71 1.99
C GLY A 103 7.66 5.29 3.30
N ASN A 104 7.13 4.90 4.46
CA ASN A 104 7.66 5.31 5.76
C ASN A 104 9.04 4.72 6.04
N ILE A 105 9.29 3.46 5.66
CA ILE A 105 10.63 2.86 5.72
C ILE A 105 11.61 3.69 4.87
N ALA A 106 11.24 4.03 3.63
CA ALA A 106 12.09 4.88 2.79
C ALA A 106 12.32 6.28 3.36
N LYS A 107 11.31 6.90 3.99
CA LYS A 107 11.48 8.18 4.69
C LYS A 107 12.48 8.07 5.83
N VAL A 108 12.42 7.00 6.63
CA VAL A 108 13.39 6.75 7.70
C VAL A 108 14.80 6.58 7.13
N MET A 109 14.96 5.78 6.06
CA MET A 109 16.26 5.66 5.36
C MET A 109 16.79 6.99 4.83
N SER A 110 15.90 7.90 4.39
CA SER A 110 16.29 9.23 3.92
C SER A 110 16.90 10.12 5.01
N ILE A 111 16.61 9.83 6.28
CA ILE A 111 17.19 10.54 7.43
C ILE A 111 18.63 10.09 7.61
N TYR A 112 18.88 8.78 7.65
CA TYR A 112 20.24 8.23 7.78
C TYR A 112 21.18 8.68 6.65
N THR A 113 20.70 8.76 5.40
CA THR A 113 21.51 9.28 4.29
C THR A 113 21.84 10.77 4.38
N ARG A 114 21.14 11.53 5.23
CA ARG A 114 21.42 12.95 5.48
C ARG A 114 22.29 13.16 6.72
N GLU A 115 22.24 12.23 7.67
CA GLU A 115 23.05 12.25 8.90
C GLU A 115 24.51 11.85 8.65
N ASP A 116 24.82 11.11 7.57
CA ASP A 116 26.21 10.86 7.14
C ASP A 116 26.93 12.15 6.64
N ASP A 117 26.21 13.25 6.44
CA ASP A 117 26.77 14.60 6.18
C ASP A 117 26.87 15.47 7.45
N SER A 118 26.35 15.01 8.60
CA SER A 118 26.48 15.71 9.88
C SER A 118 26.67 14.73 11.04
N ASP A 119 27.93 14.50 11.38
CA ASP A 119 28.44 13.84 12.58
C ASP A 119 27.54 14.01 13.81
N LEU A 120 26.86 12.93 14.25
CA LEU A 120 26.23 12.82 15.59
C LEU A 120 25.78 11.39 15.93
N THR A 121 26.71 10.43 15.88
CA THR A 121 26.55 9.10 16.50
C THR A 121 26.83 9.13 18.02
N SER A 122 26.35 10.16 18.73
CA SER A 122 26.64 10.32 20.17
C SER A 122 25.42 10.38 21.09
N GLN A 123 24.19 10.21 20.59
CA GLN A 123 22.99 10.43 21.44
C GLN A 123 21.90 9.35 21.45
N ILE A 124 22.03 8.22 20.75
CA ILE A 124 20.90 7.23 20.67
C ILE A 124 21.27 5.80 21.10
N LEU A 125 22.48 5.55 21.62
CA LEU A 125 22.77 4.26 22.29
C LEU A 125 23.35 4.53 23.67
N PRO A 126 22.71 4.07 24.77
CA PRO A 126 23.37 4.08 26.06
C PRO A 126 24.53 3.07 26.01
N GLU A 127 25.72 3.52 26.40
CA GLU A 127 26.82 2.60 26.68
C GLU A 127 26.42 1.58 27.75
N ARG A 128 27.04 0.40 27.66
CA ARG A 128 26.81 -0.76 28.53
C ARG A 128 26.86 -0.44 30.02
#